data_AF-A0A7C0UAI3-F1
#
_entry.id   AF-A0A7C0UAI3-F1
#
_cell.length_a   1.000
_cell.length_b   1.000
_cell.length_c   1.000
_cell.angle_alpha   90.00
_cell.angle_beta   90.00
_cell.angle_gamma   90.00
#
_symmetry.space_group_name_H-M   'P 1'
#
loop_
_entity.id
_entity.type
_entity.pdbx_description
1 polymer ?
#
loop_
_entity_poly.entity_id
_entity_poly.type
_entity_poly.pdbx_seq_one_letter_code
_entity_poly.pdbx_strand_id
1 'polypeptide(L)'
;DIVRAKNGRHIRAGKGKLRGRRYRKPKSLLIVSDEGNIYRSVRNLAGVDVVSPSQLNIEHLAPGGEAGRLTMITVSALKQLEVR
;
A
#
# COMPACT_ATOMS: atom_id res chain seq x y z
N ASP A 1 11.26 6.04 -2.54
CA ASP A 1 9.79 6.16 -2.39
C ASP A 1 9.31 6.32 -0.94
N ILE A 2 9.76 5.48 0.00
CA ILE A 2 9.33 5.55 1.41
C ILE A 2 9.63 6.91 2.07
N VAL A 3 10.78 7.52 1.79
CA VAL A 3 11.13 8.87 2.29
C VAL A 3 10.15 9.93 1.77
N ARG A 4 9.75 9.86 0.50
CA ARG A 4 8.71 10.71 -0.09
C ARG A 4 7.39 10.54 0.66
N ALA A 5 6.98 9.30 0.93
CA ALA A 5 5.75 9.02 1.66
C ALA A 5 5.79 9.52 3.12
N LYS A 6 6.95 9.42 3.79
CA LYS A 6 7.16 9.95 5.14
C LYS A 6 7.06 11.48 5.17
N ASN A 7 7.75 12.16 4.26
CA ASN A 7 7.77 13.63 4.19
C ASN A 7 6.45 14.21 3.66
N GLY A 8 5.75 13.49 2.79
CA GLY A 8 4.47 13.92 2.21
C GLY A 8 3.27 13.74 3.14
N ARG A 9 3.45 13.21 4.36
CA ARG A 9 2.38 13.13 5.35
C ARG A 9 2.08 14.52 5.90
N HIS A 10 0.85 14.99 5.72
CA HIS A 10 0.41 16.30 6.17
C HIS A 10 -1.00 16.26 6.77
N ILE A 11 -1.39 17.33 7.45
CA ILE A 11 -2.75 17.49 7.99
C ILE A 11 -3.70 17.82 6.84
N ARG A 12 -4.80 17.10 6.76
CA ARG A 12 -5.85 17.29 5.76
C ARG A 12 -6.46 18.69 5.90
N ALA A 13 -6.59 19.39 4.78
CA ALA A 13 -7.28 20.67 4.71
C ALA A 13 -8.80 20.52 4.93
N GLY A 14 -9.46 21.61 5.35
CA GLY A 14 -10.91 21.69 5.52
C GLY A 14 -11.48 20.95 6.73
N LYS A 15 -12.80 20.75 6.74
CA LYS A 15 -13.55 20.17 7.88
C LYS A 15 -13.32 18.66 8.05
N GLY A 16 -12.81 17.96 7.04
CA GLY A 16 -12.54 16.52 7.10
C GLY A 16 -11.53 16.13 8.19
N LYS A 17 -10.67 17.06 8.60
CA LYS A 17 -9.72 16.86 9.71
C LYS A 17 -10.41 16.60 11.06
N LEU A 18 -11.60 17.15 11.25
CA LEU A 18 -12.41 16.99 12.47
C LEU A 18 -13.20 15.67 12.47
N ARG A 19 -13.40 15.04 11.31
CA ARG A 19 -14.18 13.80 11.16
C ARG A 19 -13.31 12.54 11.25
N GLY A 20 -12.27 12.56 12.08
CA GLY A 20 -11.36 11.42 12.27
C GLY A 20 -10.34 11.16 11.14
N ARG A 21 -10.33 11.96 10.06
CA ARG A 21 -9.44 11.79 8.89
C ARG A 21 -8.34 12.86 8.83
N ARG A 22 -7.73 13.15 9.99
CA ARG A 22 -6.81 14.28 10.20
C ARG A 22 -5.56 14.24 9.31
N TYR A 23 -5.01 13.08 9.03
CA TYR A 23 -3.79 12.95 8.23
C TYR A 23 -4.09 12.43 6.83
N ARG A 24 -3.39 12.98 5.83
CA ARG A 24 -3.28 12.41 4.49
C ARG A 24 -1.85 11.91 4.32
N LYS A 25 -1.71 10.64 3.91
CA LYS A 25 -0.41 10.02 3.59
C LYS A 25 -0.37 9.66 2.10
N PRO A 26 0.74 9.90 1.39
CA PRO A 26 0.93 9.39 0.03
C PRO A 26 0.94 7.86 0.03
N LYS A 27 0.49 7.26 -1.07
CA LYS A 27 0.71 5.84 -1.33
C LYS A 27 2.15 5.65 -1.84
N SER A 28 2.79 4.61 -1.35
CA SER A 28 4.16 4.22 -1.69
C SER A 28 4.10 2.85 -2.36
N LEU A 29 5.11 2.02 -2.12
CA LEU A 29 5.15 0.63 -2.54
C LEU A 29 3.91 -0.19 -2.13
N LEU A 30 3.55 -1.12 -3.00
CA LEU A 30 2.69 -2.26 -2.71
C LEU A 30 3.57 -3.51 -2.62
N ILE A 31 3.37 -4.33 -1.59
CA ILE A 31 4.02 -5.63 -1.47
C ILE A 31 2.94 -6.70 -1.56
N VAL A 32 3.08 -7.59 -2.54
CA VAL A 32 2.20 -8.75 -2.70
C VAL A 32 2.94 -9.98 -2.21
N SER A 33 2.45 -10.55 -1.10
CA SER A 33 3.06 -11.72 -0.49
C SER A 33 2.03 -12.48 0.35
N ASP A 34 2.10 -13.80 0.30
CA ASP A 34 1.28 -14.71 1.12
C ASP A 34 2.09 -15.33 2.27
N GLU A 35 3.38 -15.00 2.37
CA GLU A 35 4.33 -15.72 3.22
C GLU A 35 4.80 -14.90 4.44
N GLY A 36 4.77 -15.55 5.60
CA GLY A 36 5.51 -15.13 6.79
C GLY A 36 5.00 -13.88 7.51
N ASN A 37 5.90 -13.29 8.31
CA ASN A 37 5.63 -12.12 9.16
C ASN A 37 5.90 -10.78 8.46
N ILE A 38 5.95 -10.74 7.12
CA ILE A 38 6.27 -9.51 6.35
C ILE A 38 5.32 -8.38 6.71
N TYR A 39 4.03 -8.70 6.91
CA TYR A 39 3.05 -7.73 7.39
C TYR A 39 3.47 -7.05 8.71
N ARG A 40 3.98 -7.82 9.69
CA ARG A 40 4.40 -7.28 10.99
C ARG A 40 5.61 -6.36 10.87
N SER A 41 6.54 -6.69 9.98
CA SER A 41 7.75 -5.89 9.74
C SER A 41 7.45 -4.59 8.97
N VAL A 42 6.54 -4.65 8.00
CA VAL A 42 6.30 -3.56 7.06
C VAL A 42 5.22 -2.58 7.52
N ARG A 43 4.29 -2.98 8.42
CA ARG A 43 3.16 -2.13 8.84
C ARG A 43 3.53 -0.74 9.38
N ASN A 44 4.75 -0.56 9.88
CA ASN A 44 5.23 0.72 10.41
C ASN A 44 5.83 1.64 9.34
N LEU A 45 6.09 1.15 8.12
CA LEU A 45 6.66 1.93 7.04
C LEU A 45 5.61 2.88 6.44
N ALA A 46 6.02 4.12 6.18
CA ALA A 46 5.10 5.14 5.68
C ALA A 46 4.64 4.85 4.25
N GLY A 47 3.32 4.73 4.07
CA GLY A 47 2.68 4.60 2.76
C GLY A 47 2.83 3.24 2.08
N VAL A 48 3.53 2.28 2.70
CA VAL A 48 3.67 0.92 2.18
C VAL A 48 2.45 0.10 2.60
N ASP A 49 1.87 -0.62 1.65
CA ASP A 49 0.78 -1.56 1.91
C ASP A 49 1.27 -2.99 1.58
N VAL A 50 0.81 -3.97 2.35
CA VAL A 50 1.06 -5.40 2.10
C VAL A 50 -0.28 -6.09 1.89
N VAL A 51 -0.40 -6.89 0.84
CA VAL A 51 -1.65 -7.56 0.46
C VAL A 51 -1.34 -9.00 0.03
N SER A 52 -2.21 -9.94 0.37
CA SER A 52 -2.09 -11.32 -0.11
C SER A 52 -2.55 -11.42 -1.58
N PRO A 53 -2.02 -12.36 -2.36
CA PRO A 53 -2.46 -12.59 -3.75
C PRO A 53 -3.96 -12.82 -3.88
N SER A 54 -4.56 -13.48 -2.88
CA SER A 54 -5.99 -13.76 -2.82
C SER A 54 -6.86 -12.51 -2.67
N GLN A 55 -6.35 -11.48 -1.98
CA GLN A 55 -7.07 -10.24 -1.63
C GLN A 55 -6.65 -9.02 -2.48
N LEU A 56 -5.90 -9.25 -3.56
CA LEU A 56 -5.44 -8.18 -4.43
C LEU A 56 -6.63 -7.53 -5.15
N ASN A 57 -6.75 -6.20 -5.00
CA ASN A 57 -7.86 -5.40 -5.52
C ASN A 57 -7.37 -4.23 -6.36
N ILE A 58 -8.27 -3.65 -7.17
CA ILE A 58 -7.95 -2.54 -8.07
C ILE A 58 -7.47 -1.29 -7.32
N GLU A 59 -7.99 -1.02 -6.13
CA GLU A 59 -7.55 0.12 -5.30
C GLU A 59 -6.10 -0.01 -4.82
N HIS A 60 -5.60 -1.25 -4.73
CA HIS A 60 -4.21 -1.51 -4.36
C HIS A 60 -3.28 -1.21 -5.53
N LEU A 61 -3.63 -1.60 -6.74
CA LEU A 61 -2.84 -1.43 -7.96
C LEU A 61 -2.94 -0.03 -8.56
N ALA A 62 -4.12 0.60 -8.49
CA ALA A 62 -4.43 1.89 -9.08
C ALA A 62 -5.10 2.83 -8.06
N PRO A 63 -4.38 3.29 -7.01
CA PRO A 63 -4.96 4.16 -5.99
C PRO A 63 -5.38 5.50 -6.60
N GLY A 64 -6.68 5.79 -6.59
CA GLY A 64 -7.22 7.02 -7.20
C GLY A 64 -7.48 6.90 -8.71
N GLY A 65 -7.44 5.69 -9.26
CA GLY A 65 -7.69 5.42 -10.69
C GLY A 65 -6.47 5.55 -11.59
N GLU A 66 -5.31 5.90 -11.05
CA GLU A 66 -4.05 5.99 -11.78
C GLU A 66 -3.29 4.65 -11.68
N ALA A 67 -3.09 3.98 -12.81
CA ALA A 67 -2.38 2.71 -12.89
C ALA A 67 -0.85 2.89 -12.75
N GLY A 68 -0.14 1.80 -12.46
CA GLY A 68 1.32 1.79 -12.40
C GLY A 68 1.91 2.03 -11.01
N ARG A 69 1.23 1.58 -9.95
CA ARG A 69 1.82 1.60 -8.61
C ARG A 69 3.03 0.68 -8.54
N LEU A 70 4.14 1.19 -7.99
CA LEU A 70 5.36 0.41 -7.73
C LEU A 70 5.04 -0.79 -6.82
N THR A 71 5.11 -1.99 -7.40
CA THR A 71 4.68 -3.23 -6.75
C THR A 71 5.83 -4.23 -6.70
N MET A 72 6.10 -4.77 -5.52
CA MET A 72 7.00 -5.90 -5.33
C MET A 72 6.16 -7.16 -5.09
N ILE A 73 6.44 -8.22 -5.85
CA ILE A 73 5.72 -9.48 -5.77
C ILE A 73 6.72 -10.56 -5.37
N THR A 74 6.43 -11.34 -4.33
CA THR A 74 7.28 -12.48 -4.00
C THR A 74 7.12 -13.58 -5.05
N VAL A 75 8.16 -14.39 -5.26
CA VAL A 75 8.12 -15.47 -6.27
C VAL A 75 6.98 -16.46 -5.99
N SER A 76 6.74 -16.76 -4.72
CA SER A 76 5.61 -17.56 -4.24
C SER A 76 4.25 -16.96 -4.62
N ALA A 77 4.07 -15.67 -4.35
CA ALA A 77 2.87 -14.93 -4.70
C ALA A 77 2.65 -14.87 -6.23
N LEU A 78 3.72 -14.70 -7.00
CA LEU A 78 3.65 -14.68 -8.46
C LEU A 78 3.14 -16.02 -9.01
N LYS A 79 3.67 -17.15 -8.51
CA LYS A 79 3.19 -18.49 -8.88
C LYS A 79 1.72 -18.70 -8.55
N GLN A 80 1.27 -18.23 -7.39
CA GLN A 80 -0.14 -18.30 -7.01
C GLN A 80 -1.04 -17.47 -7.94
N LEU A 81 -0.55 -16.33 -8.44
CA LEU A 81 -1.28 -15.50 -9.40
C LEU A 81 -1.29 -16.12 -10.80
N GLU A 82 -0.25 -16.85 -11.20
CA GLU A 82 -0.16 -17.49 -12.51
C GLU A 82 -1.12 -18.68 -12.66
N VAL A 83 -1.34 -19.43 -11.57
CA VAL A 83 -2.26 -20.58 -11.56
C VAL A 83 -3.73 -20.17 -11.52
N ARG A 84 -4.01 -18.88 -11.27
CA ARG A 84 -5.34 -18.35 -11.02
C ARG A 84 -5.95 -17.71 -12.26
#